data_AF-A0A068SR69-F1
#
_entry.id   AF-A0A068SR69-F1
#
_cell.length_a   1.000
_cell.length_b   1.000
_cell.length_c   1.000
_cell.angle_alpha   90.00
_cell.angle_beta   90.00
_cell.angle_gamma   90.00
#
_symmetry.space_group_name_H-M   'P 1'
#
loop_
_entity.id
_entity.type
_entity.pdbx_description
1 polymer ?
#
loop_
_entity_poly.entity_id
_entity_poly.type
_entity_poly.pdbx_seq_one_letter_code
_entity_poly.pdbx_strand_id
1 'polypeptide(L)'
;MCDPITMMVSSFAIGAVQTGMEFIGAQQQAKQQNDMVRQNQRAANENLVREYADVQTRQIQEEDAAAAQKQDLSREARAARATTMAAAGEAGVSGLSVDALLADVYGKEATAKDRISQNTGFTTANLTREMDGLKAKAKDRINSMPWASGPSPFAAALKIGGIGLNSYSKYKPTE
;
A
#
# COMPACT_ATOMS: atom_id res chain seq x y z
N MET A 1 -35.64 30.14 50.59
CA MET A 1 -35.91 30.69 49.25
C MET A 1 -34.58 30.80 48.54
N CYS A 2 -34.25 29.80 47.73
CA CYS A 2 -33.04 29.80 46.91
C CYS A 2 -33.37 30.56 45.64
N ASP A 3 -32.75 31.73 45.47
CA ASP A 3 -32.92 32.53 44.27
C ASP A 3 -32.33 31.76 43.08
N PRO A 4 -33.10 31.47 42.00
CA PRO A 4 -32.60 30.73 40.83
C PRO A 4 -31.38 31.41 40.19
N ILE A 5 -31.17 32.71 40.43
CA ILE A 5 -30.01 33.46 39.98
C ILE A 5 -28.72 33.00 40.70
N THR A 6 -28.79 32.65 41.99
CA THR A 6 -27.61 32.22 42.77
C THR A 6 -27.14 30.81 42.40
N MET A 7 -28.06 29.91 42.00
CA MET A 7 -27.68 28.58 41.47
C MET A 7 -27.15 28.64 40.03
N MET A 8 -27.59 29.62 39.23
CA MET A 8 -27.09 29.78 37.86
C MET A 8 -25.66 30.36 37.83
N VAL A 9 -25.33 31.25 38.77
CA VAL A 9 -23.98 31.84 38.89
C VAL A 9 -22.96 30.82 39.44
N SER A 10 -23.37 29.89 40.31
CA SER A 10 -22.48 28.81 40.76
C SER A 10 -22.19 27.78 39.64
N SER A 11 -23.13 27.52 38.72
CA SER A 11 -22.84 26.76 37.49
C SER A 11 -21.97 27.51 36.48
N PHE A 12 -21.92 28.85 36.55
CA PHE A 12 -21.08 29.69 35.69
C PHE A 12 -19.59 29.68 36.10
N ALA A 13 -19.32 29.60 37.41
CA ALA A 13 -17.94 29.51 37.92
C ALA A 13 -17.30 28.13 37.67
N ILE A 14 -18.12 27.06 37.64
CA ILE A 14 -17.66 25.70 37.36
C ILE A 14 -17.31 25.53 35.87
N GLY A 15 -18.05 26.18 34.97
CA GLY A 15 -17.79 26.11 33.52
C GLY A 15 -16.44 26.68 33.10
N ALA A 16 -16.00 27.81 33.67
CA ALA A 16 -14.71 28.43 33.32
C ALA A 16 -13.50 27.62 33.84
N VAL A 17 -13.60 27.04 35.05
CA VAL A 17 -12.55 26.19 35.62
C VAL A 17 -12.49 24.82 34.93
N GLN A 18 -13.64 24.24 34.57
CA GLN A 18 -13.71 23.02 33.76
C GLN A 18 -13.08 23.24 32.39
N THR A 19 -13.33 24.37 31.72
CA THR A 19 -12.70 24.65 30.42
C THR A 19 -11.17 24.79 30.48
N GLY A 20 -10.60 25.28 31.59
CA GLY A 20 -9.15 25.37 31.78
C GLY A 20 -8.47 24.00 31.98
N MET A 21 -9.09 23.11 32.76
CA MET A 21 -8.62 21.73 32.93
C MET A 21 -8.85 20.88 31.67
N GLU A 22 -9.97 21.07 30.97
CA GLU A 22 -10.24 20.44 29.67
C GLU A 22 -9.21 20.84 28.61
N PHE A 23 -8.73 22.09 28.62
CA PHE A 23 -7.73 22.56 27.64
C PHE A 23 -6.37 21.90 27.82
N ILE A 24 -5.89 21.78 29.06
CA ILE A 24 -4.62 21.11 29.39
C ILE A 24 -4.72 19.60 29.10
N GLY A 25 -5.83 18.96 29.50
CA GLY A 25 -6.09 17.55 29.23
C GLY A 25 -6.18 17.25 27.73
N ALA A 26 -6.89 18.07 26.96
CA ALA A 26 -7.03 17.94 25.52
C ALA A 26 -5.70 18.15 24.78
N GLN A 27 -4.85 19.07 25.24
CA GLN A 27 -3.52 19.28 24.65
C GLN A 27 -2.60 18.08 24.88
N GLN A 28 -2.67 17.46 26.06
CA GLN A 28 -1.88 16.26 26.38
C GLN A 28 -2.39 15.02 25.61
N GLN A 29 -3.71 14.87 25.46
CA GLN A 29 -4.31 13.84 24.60
C GLN A 29 -3.93 14.02 23.14
N ALA A 30 -3.93 15.25 22.61
CA ALA A 30 -3.53 15.53 21.24
C ALA A 30 -2.05 15.17 20.97
N LYS A 31 -1.15 15.45 21.94
CA LYS A 31 0.25 15.01 21.84
C LYS A 31 0.38 13.49 21.81
N GLN A 32 -0.27 12.79 22.73
CA GLN A 32 -0.26 11.32 22.77
C GLN A 32 -0.81 10.70 21.46
N GLN A 33 -1.90 11.28 20.94
CA GLN A 33 -2.48 10.83 19.67
C GLN A 33 -1.53 11.07 18.49
N ASN A 34 -0.90 12.24 18.40
CA ASN A 34 0.09 12.52 17.36
C ASN A 34 1.34 11.63 17.45
N ASP A 35 1.79 11.28 18.67
CA ASP A 35 2.89 10.33 18.86
C ASP A 35 2.51 8.93 18.36
N MET A 36 1.28 8.47 18.61
CA MET A 36 0.75 7.21 18.07
C MET A 36 0.66 7.22 16.54
N VAL A 37 0.17 8.32 15.94
CA VAL A 37 0.13 8.51 14.48
C VAL A 37 1.53 8.39 13.90
N ARG A 38 2.52 9.08 14.48
CA ARG A 38 3.91 9.05 14.02
C ARG A 38 4.53 7.65 14.11
N GLN A 39 4.26 6.92 15.19
CA GLN A 39 4.71 5.53 15.33
C GLN A 39 4.07 4.62 14.27
N ASN A 40 2.76 4.75 14.04
CA ASN A 40 2.08 3.95 13.02
C ASN A 40 2.56 4.28 11.60
N GLN A 41 2.86 5.54 11.30
CA GLN A 41 3.45 5.93 10.01
C GLN A 41 4.83 5.28 9.79
N ARG A 42 5.68 5.25 10.83
CA ARG A 42 6.98 4.57 10.76
C ARG A 42 6.81 3.07 10.54
N ALA A 43 5.96 2.42 11.33
CA ALA A 43 5.67 0.99 11.19
C ALA A 43 5.06 0.65 9.82
N ALA A 44 4.18 1.50 9.28
CA ALA A 44 3.60 1.32 7.95
C ALA A 44 4.67 1.40 6.84
N ASN A 45 5.61 2.35 6.93
CA ASN A 45 6.72 2.46 5.99
C ASN A 45 7.71 1.30 6.11
N GLU A 46 8.06 0.87 7.32
CA GLU A 46 8.92 -0.29 7.54
C GLU A 46 8.29 -1.59 7.01
N ASN A 47 6.98 -1.75 7.16
CA ASN A 47 6.26 -2.87 6.58
C ASN A 47 6.26 -2.81 5.05
N LEU A 48 6.03 -1.63 4.47
CA LEU A 48 6.07 -1.44 3.02
C LEU A 48 7.43 -1.85 2.43
N VAL A 49 8.54 -1.44 3.06
CA VAL A 49 9.89 -1.80 2.62
C VAL A 49 10.10 -3.32 2.67
N ARG A 50 9.61 -3.98 3.72
CA ARG A 50 9.68 -5.45 3.83
C ARG A 50 8.85 -6.15 2.77
N GLU A 51 7.61 -5.71 2.55
CA GLU A 51 6.72 -6.28 1.54
C GLU A 51 7.29 -6.06 0.12
N TYR A 52 7.93 -4.91 -0.14
CA TYR A 52 8.64 -4.64 -1.39
C TYR A 52 9.82 -5.59 -1.60
N ALA A 53 10.63 -5.82 -0.57
CA ALA A 53 11.75 -6.74 -0.64
C ALA A 53 11.27 -8.18 -0.92
N ASP A 54 10.14 -8.59 -0.34
CA ASP A 54 9.54 -9.91 -0.60
C ASP A 54 9.04 -10.04 -2.04
N VAL A 55 8.30 -9.04 -2.54
CA VAL A 55 7.83 -9.03 -3.95
C VAL A 55 9.00 -9.01 -4.94
N GLN A 56 10.05 -8.24 -4.66
CA GLN A 56 11.25 -8.22 -5.48
C GLN A 56 11.99 -9.56 -5.44
N THR A 57 12.06 -10.20 -4.26
CA THR A 57 12.65 -11.53 -4.13
C THR A 57 11.87 -12.55 -4.97
N ARG A 58 10.53 -12.51 -4.94
CA ARG A 58 9.67 -13.34 -5.78
C ARG A 58 9.88 -13.06 -7.27
N GLN A 59 10.03 -11.80 -7.67
CA GLN A 59 10.33 -11.43 -9.05
C GLN A 59 11.64 -12.07 -9.54
N ILE A 60 12.71 -12.01 -8.73
CA ILE A 60 13.99 -12.63 -9.06
C ILE A 60 13.84 -14.16 -9.18
N GLN A 61 13.13 -14.79 -8.25
CA GLN A 61 12.88 -16.24 -8.29
C GLN A 61 12.13 -16.68 -9.55
N GLU A 62 11.12 -15.91 -9.98
CA GLU A 62 10.36 -16.18 -11.21
C GLU A 62 11.24 -16.02 -12.47
N GLU A 63 12.08 -14.99 -12.50
CA GLU A 63 13.03 -14.77 -13.59
C GLU A 63 14.10 -15.87 -13.67
N ASP A 64 14.65 -16.28 -12.53
CA ASP A 64 15.61 -17.38 -12.43
C ASP A 64 14.99 -18.72 -12.85
N ALA A 65 13.77 -19.00 -12.41
CA ALA A 65 13.02 -20.20 -12.81
C ALA A 65 12.77 -20.21 -14.32
N ALA A 66 12.37 -19.08 -14.90
CA ALA A 66 12.18 -18.95 -16.33
C ALA A 66 13.49 -19.11 -17.12
N ALA A 67 14.61 -18.57 -16.61
CA ALA A 67 15.93 -18.72 -17.20
C ALA A 67 16.39 -20.19 -17.18
N ALA A 68 16.22 -20.88 -16.06
CA ALA A 68 16.53 -22.30 -15.93
C ALA A 68 15.70 -23.15 -16.92
N GLN A 69 14.38 -22.91 -17.00
CA GLN A 69 13.51 -23.61 -17.96
C GLN A 69 13.94 -23.38 -19.41
N LYS A 70 14.31 -22.14 -19.79
CA LYS A 70 14.83 -21.85 -21.13
C LYS A 70 16.15 -22.55 -21.40
N GLN A 71 17.02 -22.68 -20.40
CA GLN A 71 18.29 -23.37 -20.53
C GLN A 71 18.08 -24.87 -20.75
N ASP A 72 17.19 -25.50 -19.98
CA ASP A 72 16.89 -26.92 -20.12
C ASP A 72 16.21 -27.23 -21.46
N LEU A 73 15.28 -26.39 -21.89
CA LEU A 73 14.70 -26.47 -23.23
C LEU A 73 15.77 -26.35 -24.34
N SER A 74 16.76 -25.48 -24.15
CA SER A 74 17.87 -25.34 -25.10
C SER A 74 18.75 -26.60 -25.14
N ARG A 75 18.95 -27.26 -23.99
CA ARG A 75 19.70 -28.52 -23.91
C ARG A 75 18.93 -29.65 -24.61
N GLU A 76 17.64 -29.75 -24.35
CA GLU A 76 16.76 -30.73 -24.99
C GLU A 76 16.72 -30.55 -26.51
N ALA A 77 16.54 -29.31 -26.98
CA ALA A 77 16.54 -29.00 -28.42
C ALA A 77 17.88 -29.35 -29.08
N ARG A 78 19.01 -29.10 -28.40
CA ARG A 78 20.34 -29.52 -28.91
C ARG A 78 20.48 -31.03 -28.97
N ALA A 79 20.02 -31.75 -27.95
CA ALA A 79 20.04 -33.21 -27.94
C ALA A 79 19.18 -33.77 -29.08
N ALA A 80 17.96 -33.26 -29.26
CA ALA A 80 17.07 -33.64 -30.35
C ALA A 80 17.74 -33.42 -31.72
N ARG A 81 18.36 -32.25 -31.95
CA ARG A 81 19.11 -31.97 -33.19
C ARG A 81 20.25 -32.96 -33.41
N ALA A 82 21.04 -33.23 -32.37
CA ALA A 82 22.16 -34.17 -32.46
C ALA A 82 21.67 -35.57 -32.82
N THR A 83 20.58 -36.05 -32.19
CA THR A 83 19.95 -37.33 -32.52
C THR A 83 19.42 -37.35 -33.95
N THR A 84 18.75 -36.28 -34.40
CA THR A 84 18.29 -36.17 -35.79
C THR A 84 19.44 -36.24 -36.79
N MET A 85 20.54 -35.53 -36.53
CA MET A 85 21.73 -35.56 -37.39
C MET A 85 22.42 -36.93 -37.39
N ALA A 86 22.54 -37.58 -36.22
CA ALA A 86 23.12 -38.92 -36.12
C ALA A 86 22.28 -39.95 -36.87
N ALA A 87 20.96 -39.97 -36.66
CA ALA A 87 20.04 -40.87 -37.34
C ALA A 87 20.02 -40.65 -38.86
N ALA A 88 20.07 -39.39 -39.31
CA ALA A 88 20.20 -39.04 -40.72
C ALA A 88 21.50 -39.62 -41.32
N GLY A 89 22.62 -39.48 -40.61
CA GLY A 89 23.91 -40.03 -41.00
C GLY A 89 23.90 -41.57 -41.07
N GLU A 90 23.32 -42.24 -40.07
CA GLU A 90 23.20 -43.71 -40.02
C GLU A 90 22.26 -44.26 -41.11
N ALA A 91 21.17 -43.56 -41.40
CA ALA A 91 20.21 -43.96 -42.43
C ALA A 91 20.68 -43.62 -43.87
N GLY A 92 21.80 -42.90 -44.02
CA GLY A 92 22.24 -42.37 -45.31
C GLY A 92 21.28 -41.33 -45.92
N VAL A 93 20.37 -40.78 -45.11
CA VAL A 93 19.38 -39.79 -45.53
C VAL A 93 19.98 -38.41 -45.33
N SER A 94 20.12 -37.65 -46.40
CA SER A 94 20.64 -36.28 -46.36
C SER A 94 19.78 -35.33 -47.21
N GLY A 95 19.95 -34.03 -46.99
CA GLY A 95 19.26 -32.99 -47.76
C GLY A 95 17.96 -32.48 -47.11
N LEU A 96 17.07 -31.96 -47.94
CA LEU A 96 15.95 -31.09 -47.55
C LEU A 96 15.05 -31.64 -46.42
N SER A 97 14.87 -32.96 -46.33
CA SER A 97 14.06 -33.59 -45.28
C SER A 97 14.68 -33.49 -43.89
N VAL A 98 16.02 -33.60 -43.80
CA VAL A 98 16.76 -33.44 -42.54
C VAL A 98 16.77 -31.98 -42.11
N ASP A 99 16.97 -31.07 -43.06
CA ASP A 99 16.92 -29.63 -42.82
C ASP A 99 15.54 -29.18 -42.34
N ALA A 100 14.47 -29.74 -42.91
CA ALA A 100 13.10 -29.46 -42.48
C ALA A 100 12.82 -29.94 -41.04
N LEU A 101 13.31 -31.13 -40.67
CA LEU A 101 13.22 -31.67 -39.30
C LEU A 101 14.00 -30.80 -38.30
N LEU A 102 15.22 -30.40 -38.64
CA LEU A 102 16.01 -29.50 -37.80
C LEU A 102 15.31 -28.15 -37.64
N ALA A 103 14.78 -27.59 -38.73
CA ALA A 103 14.01 -26.35 -38.72
C ALA A 103 12.77 -26.44 -37.82
N ASP A 104 12.05 -27.56 -37.82
CA ASP A 104 10.93 -27.80 -36.90
C ASP A 104 11.39 -27.79 -35.44
N VAL A 105 12.53 -28.41 -35.11
CA VAL A 105 13.11 -28.37 -33.75
C VAL A 105 13.50 -26.94 -33.35
N TYR A 106 14.08 -26.14 -34.26
CA TYR A 106 14.32 -24.70 -34.02
C TYR A 106 13.02 -23.92 -33.78
N GLY A 107 11.99 -24.16 -34.60
CA GLY A 107 10.68 -23.51 -34.45
C GLY A 107 10.01 -23.84 -33.12
N LYS A 108 10.07 -25.11 -32.69
CA LYS A 108 9.55 -25.57 -31.40
C LYS A 108 10.30 -24.96 -30.23
N GLU A 109 11.64 -24.96 -30.26
CA GLU A 109 12.46 -24.30 -29.24
C GLU A 109 12.12 -22.81 -29.11
N ALA A 110 12.09 -22.09 -30.23
CA ALA A 110 11.80 -20.66 -30.24
C ALA A 110 10.40 -20.36 -29.69
N THR A 111 9.38 -21.07 -30.18
CA THR A 111 7.98 -20.90 -29.73
C THR A 111 7.84 -21.16 -28.23
N ALA A 112 8.50 -22.20 -27.71
CA ALA A 112 8.46 -22.50 -26.28
C ALA A 112 9.20 -21.45 -25.44
N LYS A 113 10.36 -20.95 -25.89
CA LYS A 113 11.06 -19.84 -25.21
C LYS A 113 10.24 -18.55 -25.20
N ASP A 114 9.56 -18.24 -26.29
CA ASP A 114 8.70 -17.06 -26.39
C ASP A 114 7.53 -17.16 -25.42
N ARG A 115 6.88 -18.31 -25.32
CA ARG A 115 5.82 -18.56 -24.33
C ARG A 115 6.32 -18.40 -22.90
N ILE A 116 7.49 -18.96 -22.57
CA ILE A 116 8.10 -18.78 -21.23
C ILE A 116 8.35 -17.29 -20.98
N SER A 117 8.92 -16.58 -21.95
CA SER A 117 9.19 -15.13 -21.82
C SER A 117 7.92 -14.31 -21.62
N GLN A 118 6.86 -14.62 -22.38
CA GLN A 118 5.57 -13.95 -22.27
C GLN A 118 4.93 -14.19 -20.91
N ASN A 119 4.91 -15.44 -20.44
CA ASN A 119 4.38 -15.80 -19.13
C ASN A 119 5.14 -15.10 -18.00
N THR A 120 6.47 -15.13 -18.06
CA THR A 120 7.34 -14.44 -17.09
C THR A 120 7.05 -12.94 -17.09
N GLY A 121 6.94 -12.33 -18.28
CA GLY A 121 6.60 -10.91 -18.41
C GLY A 121 5.25 -10.55 -17.79
N PHE A 122 4.23 -11.40 -17.95
CA PHE A 122 2.94 -11.21 -17.28
C PHE A 122 3.05 -11.34 -15.75
N THR A 123 3.81 -12.32 -15.25
CA THR A 123 4.07 -12.47 -13.81
C THR A 123 4.78 -11.25 -13.25
N THR A 124 5.88 -10.81 -13.87
CA THR A 124 6.62 -9.59 -13.50
C THR A 124 5.72 -8.35 -13.51
N ALA A 125 4.85 -8.21 -14.52
CA ALA A 125 3.90 -7.10 -14.57
C ALA A 125 2.81 -7.16 -13.49
N ASN A 126 2.38 -8.37 -13.09
CA ASN A 126 1.47 -8.56 -11.96
C ASN A 126 2.15 -8.17 -10.64
N LEU A 127 3.39 -8.60 -10.42
CA LEU A 127 4.18 -8.26 -9.22
C LEU A 127 4.43 -6.75 -9.10
N THR A 128 4.69 -6.06 -10.23
CA THR A 128 4.80 -4.59 -10.23
C THR A 128 3.49 -3.92 -9.80
N ARG A 129 2.35 -4.40 -10.29
CA ARG A 129 1.03 -3.92 -9.84
C ARG A 129 0.76 -4.23 -8.37
N GLU A 130 1.24 -5.37 -7.87
CA GLU A 130 1.19 -5.71 -6.45
C GLU A 130 1.95 -4.67 -5.62
N MET A 131 3.18 -4.29 -6.02
CA MET A 131 3.95 -3.22 -5.35
C MET A 131 3.19 -1.89 -5.32
N ASP A 132 2.57 -1.48 -6.44
CA ASP A 132 1.75 -0.27 -6.47
C ASP A 132 0.54 -0.34 -5.53
N GLY A 133 -0.09 -1.51 -5.42
CA GLY A 133 -1.15 -1.78 -4.47
C GLY A 133 -0.69 -1.69 -3.00
N LEU A 134 0.49 -2.23 -2.69
CA LEU A 134 1.10 -2.13 -1.36
C LEU A 134 1.39 -0.66 -1.00
N LYS A 135 1.88 0.13 -1.95
CA LYS A 135 2.09 1.57 -1.78
C LYS A 135 0.79 2.32 -1.50
N ALA A 136 -0.27 2.00 -2.24
CA ALA A 136 -1.60 2.59 -2.02
C ALA A 136 -2.12 2.23 -0.62
N LYS A 137 -2.05 0.96 -0.22
CA LYS A 137 -2.43 0.48 1.11
C LYS A 137 -1.66 1.16 2.23
N ALA A 138 -0.34 1.36 2.06
CA ALA A 138 0.48 2.09 3.02
C ALA A 138 0.04 3.57 3.13
N LYS A 139 -0.22 4.24 2.00
CA LYS A 139 -0.76 5.61 1.97
C LYS A 139 -2.12 5.70 2.67
N ASP A 140 -3.03 4.77 2.39
CA ASP A 140 -4.36 4.76 3.00
C ASP A 140 -4.27 4.56 4.52
N ARG A 141 -3.39 3.66 4.98
CA ARG A 141 -3.12 3.47 6.41
C ARG A 141 -2.57 4.74 7.07
N ILE A 142 -1.64 5.43 6.40
CA ILE A 142 -1.08 6.70 6.88
C ILE A 142 -2.15 7.79 6.94
N ASN A 143 -3.01 7.89 5.93
CA ASN A 143 -4.07 8.90 5.82
C ASN A 143 -5.28 8.59 6.71
N SER A 144 -5.52 7.32 7.06
CA SER A 144 -6.66 6.88 7.89
C SER A 144 -6.57 7.35 9.34
N MET A 145 -5.39 7.80 9.79
CA MET A 145 -5.22 8.35 11.13
C MET A 145 -5.09 9.88 11.06
N PRO A 146 -6.17 10.63 11.32
CA PRO A 146 -6.12 12.08 11.33
C PRO A 146 -5.20 12.58 12.45
N TRP A 147 -4.41 13.61 12.14
CA TRP A 147 -3.60 14.29 13.14
C TRP A 147 -4.51 15.00 14.14
N ALA A 148 -4.21 14.84 15.43
CA ALA A 148 -4.90 15.54 16.48
C ALA A 148 -4.50 17.02 16.44
N SER A 149 -5.46 17.86 16.05
CA SER A 149 -5.34 19.31 16.15
C SER A 149 -5.70 19.69 17.59
N GLY A 150 -4.76 20.26 18.35
CA GLY A 150 -5.05 20.73 19.70
C GLY A 150 -6.18 21.77 19.71
N PRO A 151 -6.89 21.96 20.85
CA PRO A 151 -7.97 22.95 20.92
C PRO A 151 -7.44 24.34 20.55
N SER A 152 -8.03 24.97 19.53
CA SER A 152 -7.60 26.30 19.13
C SER A 152 -8.04 27.32 20.19
N PRO A 153 -7.15 28.23 20.64
CA PRO A 153 -7.51 29.25 21.63
C PRO A 153 -8.69 30.11 21.16
N PHE A 154 -8.79 30.33 19.84
CA PHE A 154 -9.89 31.05 19.22
C PHE A 154 -11.22 30.28 19.25
N ALA A 155 -11.23 28.96 19.04
CA ALA A 155 -12.45 28.16 19.18
C ALA A 155 -12.91 28.06 20.65
N ALA A 156 -11.96 27.98 21.59
CA ALA A 156 -12.27 28.06 23.02
C ALA A 156 -12.87 29.43 23.38
N ALA A 157 -12.29 30.53 22.87
CA ALA A 157 -12.81 31.88 23.06
C ALA A 157 -14.18 32.09 22.39
N LEU A 158 -14.42 31.52 21.21
CA LEU A 158 -15.71 31.55 20.52
C LEU A 158 -16.79 30.75 21.24
N LYS A 159 -16.46 29.60 21.83
CA LYS A 159 -17.41 28.82 22.64
C LYS A 159 -17.84 29.60 23.89
N ILE A 160 -16.90 30.31 24.53
CA ILE A 160 -17.19 31.24 25.64
C ILE A 160 -18.01 32.44 25.15
N GLY A 161 -17.66 33.05 24.01
CA GLY A 161 -18.37 34.20 23.44
C GLY A 161 -19.76 33.89 22.87
N GLY A 162 -19.96 32.70 22.31
CA GLY A 162 -21.22 32.26 21.70
C GLY A 162 -22.30 31.92 22.72
N ILE A 163 -21.92 31.45 23.92
CA ILE A 163 -22.84 31.26 25.05
C ILE A 163 -23.32 32.62 25.60
N GLY A 164 -22.47 33.65 25.54
CA GLY A 164 -22.84 35.03 25.90
C GLY A 164 -23.84 35.68 24.93
N LEU A 165 -23.66 35.47 23.62
CA LEU A 165 -24.53 36.06 22.60
C LEU A 165 -25.93 35.42 22.53
N ASN A 166 -26.03 34.10 22.69
CA ASN A 166 -27.33 33.40 22.62
C ASN A 166 -28.21 33.66 23.85
N SER A 167 -27.60 33.99 24.99
CA SER A 167 -28.30 34.38 26.21
C SER A 167 -28.88 35.80 26.12
N TYR A 168 -28.21 36.70 25.40
CA TYR A 168 -28.70 38.07 25.17
C TYR A 168 -29.81 38.12 24.10
N SER A 169 -29.76 37.25 23.08
CA SER A 169 -30.81 37.16 22.06
C SER A 169 -32.11 36.55 22.58
N LYS A 170 -32.07 35.73 23.63
CA LYS A 170 -33.28 35.19 24.30
C LYS A 170 -33.93 36.17 25.29
N TYR A 171 -33.31 37.33 25.54
CA TYR A 171 -33.83 38.37 26.44
C TYR A 171 -34.30 39.63 25.72
N LYS A 172 -34.32 39.65 24.38
CA LYS A 172 -35.12 40.63 23.66
C LYS A 172 -36.57 40.14 23.64
N PRO A 173 -37.51 40.83 24.30
CA PRO A 173 -38.92 40.54 24.09
C PRO A 173 -39.21 40.84 22.62
N THR A 174 -39.72 39.84 21.90
CA THR A 174 -40.53 40.10 20.71
C THR A 174 -41.70 41.00 21.14
N GLU A 175 -41.91 42.08 20.38
CA GLU A 175 -42.98 43.09 20.58
C GLU A 175 -44.33 42.52 21.03
#